data_AF-A0A3S3R7W5-F1
#
_entry.id   AF-A0A3S3R7W5-F1
#
_cell.length_a   1.000
_cell.length_b   1.000
_cell.length_c   1.000
_cell.angle_alpha   90.00
_cell.angle_beta   90.00
_cell.angle_gamma   90.00
#
_symmetry.space_group_name_H-M   'P 1'
#
loop_
_entity.id
_entity.type
_entity.pdbx_description
1 polymer ?
#
loop_
_entity_poly.entity_id
_entity_poly.type
_entity_poly.pdbx_seq_one_letter_code
_entity_poly.pdbx_strand_id
1 'polypeptide(L)'
;MPTPRSLSLSTQDFWQFSLSHYARAGVKTASLTLQNEYQGNVNLALLLHWLDTQRIGLTDLEINALITVLTLSDTRLEQYRAMRQQLKPQLDQAGYQQLLAFELELEKSQQHELLGQINQFACVGSNPTAEVVKEAVTGATSENNLARYCQLLGASTLLLRLQAHQ
;
A
#
# COMPACT_ATOMS: atom_id res chain seq x y z
N MET A 1 -6.15 22.04 19.49
CA MET A 1 -4.86 21.85 18.80
C MET A 1 -4.95 20.51 18.06
N PRO A 2 -4.96 20.45 16.73
CA PRO A 2 -4.68 19.19 16.05
C PRO A 2 -3.21 18.87 16.31
N THR A 3 -2.95 17.76 16.99
CA THR A 3 -1.59 17.27 17.20
C THR A 3 -0.96 16.95 15.84
N PRO A 4 0.26 17.42 15.54
CA PRO A 4 0.97 16.97 14.36
C PRO A 4 1.08 15.44 14.41
N ARG A 5 0.70 14.75 13.33
CA ARG A 5 0.97 13.32 13.20
C ARG A 5 2.49 13.16 13.05
N SER A 6 3.19 12.92 14.15
CA SER A 6 4.61 12.53 14.11
C SER A 6 4.71 11.08 13.62
N LEU A 7 4.68 10.90 12.30
CA LEU A 7 4.84 9.61 11.64
C LEU A 7 6.33 9.36 11.40
N SER A 8 7.01 8.74 12.37
CA SER A 8 8.36 8.19 12.17
C SER A 8 8.26 6.79 11.56
N LEU A 9 7.75 6.70 10.33
CA LEU A 9 7.62 5.40 9.64
C LEU A 9 8.93 5.09 8.90
N SER A 10 9.61 4.02 9.33
CA SER A 10 10.83 3.54 8.69
C SER A 10 10.53 2.62 7.51
N THR A 11 11.26 2.79 6.40
CA THR A 11 11.23 1.86 5.27
C THR A 11 11.59 0.44 5.68
N GLN A 12 12.52 0.28 6.62
CA GLN A 12 12.93 -1.04 7.10
C GLN A 12 11.83 -1.72 7.92
N ASP A 13 11.13 -0.96 8.76
CA ASP A 13 10.05 -1.50 9.60
C ASP A 13 8.85 -1.93 8.74
N PHE A 14 8.48 -1.09 7.76
CA PHE A 14 7.42 -1.43 6.82
C PHE A 14 7.77 -2.65 5.97
N TRP A 15 9.02 -2.76 5.52
CA TRP A 15 9.49 -3.92 4.76
C TRP A 15 9.41 -5.21 5.58
N GLN A 16 9.91 -5.19 6.82
CA GLN A 16 9.85 -6.34 7.73
C GLN A 16 8.41 -6.74 8.04
N PHE A 17 7.54 -5.75 8.27
CA PHE A 17 6.11 -5.97 8.44
C PHE A 17 5.51 -6.65 7.20
N SER A 18 5.79 -6.12 6.00
CA SER A 18 5.27 -6.62 4.74
C SER A 18 5.62 -8.09 4.53
N LEU A 19 6.89 -8.45 4.74
CA LEU A 19 7.35 -9.85 4.62
C LEU A 19 6.64 -10.78 5.62
N SER A 20 6.58 -10.38 6.88
CA SER A 20 5.96 -11.15 7.95
C SER A 20 4.46 -11.34 7.73
N HIS A 21 3.77 -10.25 7.35
CA HIS A 21 2.33 -10.26 7.14
C HIS A 21 1.94 -11.05 5.87
N TYR A 22 2.65 -10.85 4.77
CA TYR A 22 2.39 -11.56 3.51
C TYR A 22 2.57 -13.08 3.63
N ALA A 23 3.49 -13.53 4.50
CA ALA A 23 3.73 -14.95 4.77
C ALA A 23 2.59 -15.64 5.57
N ARG A 24 1.62 -14.89 6.10
CA ARG A 24 0.51 -15.45 6.88
C ARG A 24 -0.46 -16.23 5.99
N ALA A 25 -1.09 -17.23 6.61
CA ALA A 25 -2.10 -18.05 5.94
C ALA A 25 -3.24 -17.17 5.41
N GLY A 26 -3.62 -17.37 4.15
CA GLY A 26 -4.70 -16.63 3.49
C GLY A 26 -4.30 -15.25 2.96
N VAL A 27 -3.34 -14.55 3.55
CA VAL A 27 -2.91 -13.22 3.10
C VAL A 27 -2.35 -13.29 1.68
N LYS A 28 -1.36 -14.16 1.44
CA LYS A 28 -0.78 -14.34 0.09
C LYS A 28 -1.84 -14.59 -0.98
N THR A 29 -2.77 -15.51 -0.72
CA THR A 29 -3.85 -15.83 -1.67
C THR A 29 -4.76 -14.62 -1.90
N ALA A 30 -5.17 -13.94 -0.82
CA ALA A 30 -6.02 -12.76 -0.93
C ALA A 30 -5.34 -11.59 -1.65
N SER A 31 -4.04 -11.38 -1.43
CA SER A 31 -3.24 -10.37 -2.14
C SER A 31 -3.13 -10.70 -3.64
N LEU A 32 -2.97 -11.96 -4.00
CA LEU A 32 -2.96 -12.38 -5.41
C LEU A 32 -4.33 -12.19 -6.06
N THR A 33 -5.42 -12.53 -5.36
CA THR A 33 -6.78 -12.27 -5.83
C THR A 33 -7.03 -10.77 -6.00
N LEU A 34 -6.65 -9.95 -5.01
CA LEU A 34 -6.74 -8.49 -5.06
C LEU A 34 -6.03 -7.93 -6.30
N GLN A 35 -4.83 -8.42 -6.59
CA GLN A 35 -4.06 -7.99 -7.75
C GLN A 35 -4.70 -8.41 -9.09
N ASN A 36 -5.03 -9.69 -9.22
CA ASN A 36 -5.41 -10.25 -10.52
C ASN A 36 -6.86 -9.98 -10.90
N GLU A 37 -7.78 -9.97 -9.92
CA GLU A 37 -9.22 -9.83 -10.18
C GLU A 37 -9.71 -8.39 -9.97
N TYR A 38 -9.08 -7.65 -9.06
CA TYR A 38 -9.52 -6.30 -8.66
C TYR A 38 -8.53 -5.21 -9.07
N GLN A 39 -7.43 -5.55 -9.76
CA GLN A 39 -6.39 -4.60 -10.19
C GLN A 39 -5.82 -3.78 -9.01
N GLY A 40 -5.85 -4.36 -7.81
CA GLY A 40 -5.37 -3.71 -6.60
C GLY A 40 -3.87 -3.83 -6.44
N ASN A 41 -3.27 -2.79 -5.87
CA ASN A 41 -1.86 -2.78 -5.53
C ASN A 41 -1.63 -3.47 -4.17
N VAL A 42 -0.81 -4.52 -4.18
CA VAL A 42 -0.49 -5.31 -2.98
C VAL A 42 0.35 -4.52 -1.97
N ASN A 43 1.33 -3.74 -2.44
CA ASN A 43 2.16 -2.91 -1.56
C ASN A 43 1.34 -1.82 -0.86
N LEU A 44 0.36 -1.23 -1.55
CA LEU A 44 -0.60 -0.30 -0.96
C LEU A 44 -1.47 -1.01 0.08
N ALA A 45 -2.04 -2.18 -0.24
CA ALA A 45 -2.84 -2.93 0.72
C ALA A 45 -2.06 -3.27 1.99
N LEU A 46 -0.79 -3.68 1.85
CA LEU A 46 0.11 -3.94 2.97
C LEU A 46 0.39 -2.68 3.79
N LEU A 47 0.62 -1.54 3.15
CA LEU A 47 0.81 -0.25 3.82
C LEU A 47 -0.44 0.15 4.61
N LEU A 48 -1.62 0.12 3.99
CA LEU A 48 -2.85 0.52 4.64
C LEU A 48 -3.15 -0.37 5.85
N HIS A 49 -2.93 -1.68 5.72
CA HIS A 49 -3.05 -2.58 6.85
C HIS A 49 -2.03 -2.26 7.96
N TRP A 50 -0.78 -1.99 7.60
CA TRP A 50 0.24 -1.62 8.57
C TRP A 50 -0.15 -0.35 9.36
N LEU A 51 -0.66 0.67 8.67
CA LEU A 51 -1.18 1.88 9.30
C LEU A 51 -2.38 1.59 10.22
N ASP A 52 -3.28 0.70 9.82
CA ASP A 52 -4.41 0.25 10.65
C ASP A 52 -3.93 -0.41 11.95
N THR A 53 -2.89 -1.26 11.89
CA THR A 53 -2.31 -1.88 13.11
C THR A 53 -1.71 -0.87 14.07
N GLN A 54 -1.31 0.30 13.56
CA GLN A 54 -0.78 1.42 14.34
C GLN A 54 -1.84 2.47 14.67
N ARG A 55 -3.12 2.24 14.32
CA ARG A 55 -4.25 3.16 14.50
C ARG A 55 -4.04 4.52 13.82
N ILE A 56 -3.34 4.54 12.70
CA ILE A 56 -3.13 5.74 11.89
C ILE A 56 -4.19 5.76 10.79
N GLY A 57 -5.20 6.62 10.94
CA GLY A 57 -6.23 6.82 9.92
C GLY A 57 -5.83 7.84 8.85
N LEU A 58 -6.07 7.50 7.58
CA LEU A 58 -5.94 8.38 6.42
C LEU A 58 -7.31 8.90 5.97
N THR A 59 -7.34 10.07 5.36
CA THR A 59 -8.51 10.63 4.66
C THR A 59 -8.69 10.00 3.28
N ASP A 60 -9.83 10.21 2.61
CA ASP A 60 -10.03 9.72 1.22
C ASP A 60 -9.06 10.39 0.25
N LEU A 61 -8.72 11.65 0.49
CA LEU A 61 -7.76 12.40 -0.32
C LEU A 61 -6.35 11.81 -0.19
N GLU A 62 -5.93 11.45 1.02
CA GLU A 62 -4.61 10.82 1.26
C GLU A 62 -4.53 9.43 0.59
N ILE A 63 -5.58 8.60 0.66
CA ILE A 63 -5.62 7.31 -0.06
C ILE A 63 -5.56 7.50 -1.57
N ASN A 64 -6.34 8.44 -2.13
CA ASN A 64 -6.31 8.72 -3.57
C ASN A 64 -4.95 9.26 -4.03
N ALA A 65 -4.28 10.06 -3.20
CA ALA A 65 -2.93 10.54 -3.49
C ALA A 65 -1.91 9.39 -3.51
N LEU A 66 -2.03 8.40 -2.62
CA LEU A 66 -1.21 7.19 -2.65
C LEU A 66 -1.48 6.34 -3.90
N ILE A 67 -2.74 6.20 -4.33
CA ILE A 67 -3.05 5.51 -5.59
C ILE A 67 -2.42 6.25 -6.77
N THR A 68 -2.50 7.59 -6.77
CA THR A 68 -1.98 8.42 -7.85
C THR A 68 -0.46 8.29 -7.99
N VAL A 69 0.29 8.36 -6.88
CA VAL A 69 1.75 8.27 -6.91
C VAL A 69 2.22 6.93 -7.48
N LEU A 70 1.45 5.86 -7.24
CA LEU A 70 1.78 4.52 -7.71
C LEU A 70 1.58 4.28 -9.22
N THR A 71 0.79 5.10 -9.91
CA THR A 71 0.40 4.85 -11.32
C THR A 71 1.58 4.48 -12.23
N LEU A 72 2.69 5.22 -12.11
CA LEU A 72 3.88 4.99 -12.93
C LEU A 72 4.68 3.75 -12.50
N SER A 73 4.78 3.47 -11.20
CA SER A 73 5.50 2.29 -10.71
C SER A 73 4.70 1.01 -10.94
N ASP A 74 3.37 1.07 -10.85
CA ASP A 74 2.46 -0.03 -11.19
C ASP A 74 2.57 -0.43 -12.65
N THR A 75 2.48 0.54 -13.57
CA THR A 75 2.63 0.27 -15.01
C THR A 75 3.97 -0.43 -15.30
N ARG A 76 5.06 0.03 -14.67
CA ARG A 76 6.40 -0.57 -14.82
C ARG A 76 6.45 -2.00 -14.26
N LEU A 77 5.84 -2.24 -13.12
CA LEU A 77 5.81 -3.56 -12.47
C LEU A 77 4.96 -4.56 -13.27
N GLU A 78 3.83 -4.13 -13.83
CA GLU A 78 2.98 -4.93 -14.71
C GLU A 78 3.72 -5.35 -15.99
N GLN A 79 4.36 -4.38 -16.66
CA GLN A 79 5.19 -4.65 -17.84
C GLN A 79 6.31 -5.65 -17.52
N TYR A 80 6.95 -5.48 -16.36
CA TYR A 80 7.99 -6.40 -15.90
C TYR A 80 7.45 -7.82 -15.65
N ARG A 81 6.30 -7.93 -15.00
CA ARG A 81 5.65 -9.23 -14.72
C ARG A 81 5.27 -9.95 -16.02
N ALA A 82 4.75 -9.23 -17.00
CA ALA A 82 4.44 -9.77 -18.33
C ALA A 82 5.71 -10.29 -19.02
N MET A 83 6.79 -9.48 -19.05
CA MET A 83 8.09 -9.89 -19.60
C MET A 83 8.63 -11.14 -18.90
N ARG A 84 8.62 -11.16 -17.55
CA ARG A 84 9.08 -12.30 -16.75
C ARG A 84 8.29 -13.57 -17.08
N GLN A 85 6.98 -13.49 -17.25
CA GLN A 85 6.15 -14.64 -17.62
C GLN A 85 6.49 -15.17 -19.02
N GLN A 86 6.75 -14.29 -19.99
CA GLN A 86 7.17 -14.66 -21.35
C GLN A 86 8.55 -15.31 -21.40
N LEU A 87 9.47 -14.89 -20.52
CA LEU A 87 10.83 -15.43 -20.45
C LEU A 87 10.93 -16.70 -19.60
N LYS A 88 10.00 -16.95 -18.68
CA LYS A 88 9.99 -18.14 -17.81
C LYS A 88 10.26 -19.48 -18.53
N PRO A 89 9.65 -19.82 -19.69
CA PRO A 89 9.93 -21.08 -20.38
C PRO A 89 11.33 -21.15 -21.04
N GLN A 90 12.04 -20.03 -21.14
CA GLN A 90 13.33 -19.91 -21.84
C GLN A 90 14.52 -19.85 -20.87
N LEU A 91 14.27 -19.77 -19.57
CA LEU A 91 15.29 -19.57 -18.54
C LEU A 91 15.49 -20.83 -17.70
N ASP A 92 16.73 -21.02 -17.27
CA ASP A 92 17.04 -21.95 -16.20
C ASP A 92 16.66 -21.36 -14.83
N GLN A 93 16.80 -22.16 -13.78
CA GLN A 93 16.43 -21.74 -12.43
C GLN A 93 17.19 -20.49 -11.97
N ALA A 94 18.48 -20.38 -12.30
CA ALA A 94 19.31 -19.24 -11.92
C ALA A 94 18.87 -17.95 -12.61
N GLY A 95 18.62 -18.00 -13.93
CA GLY A 95 18.10 -16.87 -14.69
C GLY A 95 16.72 -16.43 -14.19
N TYR A 96 15.84 -17.37 -13.88
CA TYR A 96 14.52 -17.04 -13.33
C TYR A 96 14.60 -16.40 -11.93
N GLN A 97 15.53 -16.85 -11.08
CA GLN A 97 15.78 -16.25 -9.77
C GLN A 97 16.28 -14.80 -9.88
N GLN A 98 17.10 -14.48 -10.88
CA GLN A 98 17.53 -13.10 -11.12
C GLN A 98 16.34 -12.20 -11.48
N LEU A 99 15.39 -12.70 -12.26
CA LEU A 99 14.18 -11.92 -12.57
C LEU A 99 13.31 -11.70 -11.32
N LEU A 100 13.15 -12.73 -10.48
CA LEU A 100 12.44 -12.59 -9.21
C LEU A 100 13.12 -11.59 -8.27
N ALA A 101 14.45 -11.59 -8.21
CA ALA A 101 15.20 -10.64 -7.40
C ALA A 101 15.00 -9.21 -7.88
N PHE A 102 15.00 -8.97 -9.19
CA PHE A 102 14.75 -7.64 -9.74
C PHE A 102 13.31 -7.16 -9.50
N GLU A 103 12.30 -8.04 -9.64
CA GLU A 103 10.93 -7.70 -9.27
C GLU A 103 10.82 -7.28 -7.81
N LEU A 104 11.52 -7.97 -6.91
CA LEU A 104 11.55 -7.63 -5.49
C LEU A 104 12.14 -6.23 -5.25
N GLU A 105 13.15 -5.83 -6.01
CA GLU A 105 13.70 -4.46 -5.94
C GLU A 105 12.72 -3.41 -6.46
N LEU A 106 11.93 -3.71 -7.50
CA LEU A 106 10.84 -2.84 -7.95
C LEU A 106 9.76 -2.69 -6.86
N GLU A 107 9.39 -3.78 -6.19
CA GLU A 107 8.42 -3.75 -5.09
C GLU A 107 8.95 -2.93 -3.90
N LYS A 108 10.23 -3.06 -3.54
CA LYS A 108 10.88 -2.21 -2.52
C LYS A 108 10.86 -0.73 -2.91
N SER A 109 11.16 -0.41 -4.16
CA SER A 109 11.11 0.96 -4.66
C SER A 109 9.70 1.54 -4.54
N GLN A 110 8.68 0.74 -4.82
CA GLN A 110 7.28 1.15 -4.69
C GLN A 110 6.88 1.40 -3.23
N GLN A 111 7.32 0.55 -2.29
CA GLN A 111 7.11 0.80 -0.86
C GLN A 111 7.81 2.07 -0.38
N HIS A 112 8.99 2.38 -0.90
CA HIS A 112 9.70 3.62 -0.59
C HIS A 112 8.95 4.86 -1.08
N GLU A 113 8.42 4.82 -2.31
CA GLU A 113 7.58 5.88 -2.90
C GLU A 113 6.33 6.16 -2.04
N LEU A 114 5.66 5.10 -1.59
CA LEU A 114 4.51 5.19 -0.68
C LEU A 114 4.86 5.87 0.65
N LEU A 115 5.96 5.47 1.28
CA LEU A 115 6.39 6.09 2.54
C LEU A 115 6.83 7.55 2.35
N GLY A 116 7.47 7.86 1.22
CA GLY A 116 7.79 9.24 0.83
C GLY A 116 6.53 10.10 0.76
N GLN A 117 5.44 9.57 0.22
CA GLN A 117 4.15 10.26 0.16
C GLN A 117 3.49 10.41 1.53
N ILE A 118 3.51 9.37 2.38
CA ILE A 118 2.99 9.45 3.76
C ILE A 118 3.73 10.51 4.58
N ASN A 119 5.06 10.58 4.46
CA ASN A 119 5.87 11.55 5.19
C ASN A 119 5.56 13.00 4.75
N GLN A 120 5.18 13.22 3.49
CA GLN A 120 4.72 14.53 3.03
C GLN A 120 3.40 14.94 3.68
N PHE A 121 2.46 14.00 3.89
CA PHE A 121 1.21 14.29 4.61
C PHE A 121 1.47 14.78 6.05
N ALA A 122 2.47 14.21 6.72
CA ALA A 122 2.87 14.64 8.07
C ALA A 122 3.49 16.06 8.09
N CYS A 123 4.27 16.42 7.07
CA CYS A 123 4.91 17.74 6.97
C CYS A 123 3.91 18.87 6.66
N VAL A 124 2.91 18.61 5.81
CA VAL A 124 1.94 19.64 5.36
C VAL A 124 0.92 20.01 6.45
N GLY A 125 0.86 19.26 7.56
CA GLY A 125 0.04 19.58 8.75
C GLY A 125 0.48 20.83 9.54
N SER A 126 1.50 21.57 9.07
CA SER A 126 2.08 22.74 9.75
C SER A 126 1.84 24.03 8.95
N ASN A 127 0.59 24.51 8.83
CA ASN A 127 0.33 25.86 8.33
C ASN A 127 -0.63 26.60 9.29
N PRO A 128 -0.16 27.65 10.02
CA PRO A 128 -1.02 28.49 10.84
C PRO A 128 -1.46 29.72 10.04
N THR A 129 -2.50 29.57 9.23
CA THR A 129 -3.34 30.70 8.85
C THR A 129 -4.78 30.36 9.19
N ALA A 130 -5.26 31.07 10.21
CA ALA A 130 -6.60 30.97 10.73
C ALA A 130 -7.64 31.50 9.72
N GLU A 131 -8.84 30.95 9.88
CA GLU A 131 -10.12 31.39 9.33
C GLU A 131 -10.46 30.92 7.91
N VAL A 132 -11.68 30.39 7.77
CA VAL A 132 -12.26 29.66 6.62
C VAL A 132 -11.73 28.21 6.56
N VAL A 133 -12.27 27.24 7.32
CA VAL A 133 -13.61 26.64 7.14
C VAL A 133 -14.02 25.99 8.48
N LYS A 134 -14.98 26.60 9.18
CA LYS A 134 -15.79 25.90 10.19
C LYS A 134 -17.04 25.38 9.49
N GLU A 135 -16.93 24.27 8.75
CA GLU A 135 -18.06 23.45 8.29
C GLU A 135 -17.50 22.22 7.55
N ALA A 136 -17.98 21.03 7.91
CA ALA A 136 -17.54 19.69 7.45
C ALA A 136 -16.35 19.02 8.18
N VAL A 137 -16.29 19.10 9.51
CA VAL A 137 -15.64 18.04 10.33
C VAL A 137 -16.70 17.04 10.78
N THR A 138 -17.41 16.47 9.81
CA THR A 138 -18.30 15.30 9.95
C THR A 138 -18.16 14.37 8.73
N GLY A 139 -16.96 14.30 8.14
CA GLY A 139 -16.56 13.14 7.34
C GLY A 139 -15.99 12.11 8.29
N ALA A 140 -16.79 11.13 8.70
CA ALA A 140 -16.37 10.08 9.63
C ALA A 140 -15.05 9.47 9.15
N THR A 141 -13.99 9.61 9.97
CA THR A 141 -12.76 8.83 9.83
C THR A 141 -13.17 7.38 10.07
N SER A 142 -13.56 6.66 9.02
CA SER A 142 -13.79 5.23 9.13
C SER A 142 -12.43 4.61 9.47
N GLU A 143 -12.38 3.92 10.62
CA GLU A 143 -11.16 3.56 11.38
C GLU A 143 -10.21 2.61 10.64
N ASN A 144 -10.55 2.18 9.42
CA ASN A 144 -9.85 1.13 8.70
C ASN A 144 -9.55 1.55 7.25
N ASN A 145 -8.29 1.90 7.01
CA ASN A 145 -7.78 2.31 5.71
C ASN A 145 -7.92 1.19 4.68
N LEU A 146 -7.55 -0.03 5.06
CA LEU A 146 -7.61 -1.17 4.15
C LEU A 146 -9.06 -1.47 3.73
N ALA A 147 -10.02 -1.41 4.65
CA ALA A 147 -11.43 -1.63 4.35
C ALA A 147 -11.95 -0.64 3.30
N ARG A 148 -11.57 0.63 3.42
CA ARG A 148 -11.94 1.66 2.45
C ARG A 148 -11.30 1.43 1.09
N TYR A 149 -10.03 1.03 1.06
CA TYR A 149 -9.38 0.66 -0.19
C TYR A 149 -10.03 -0.56 -0.85
N CYS A 150 -10.33 -1.61 -0.08
CA CYS A 150 -11.06 -2.76 -0.59
C CYS A 150 -12.45 -2.37 -1.10
N GLN A 151 -13.16 -1.45 -0.43
CA GLN A 151 -14.46 -0.95 -0.89
C GLN A 151 -14.34 -0.19 -2.22
N LEU A 152 -13.34 0.67 -2.38
CA LEU A 152 -13.08 1.41 -3.63
C LEU A 152 -12.86 0.46 -4.81
N LEU A 153 -12.22 -0.68 -4.57
CA LEU A 153 -11.97 -1.70 -5.60
C LEU A 153 -13.13 -2.70 -5.78
N GLY A 154 -14.17 -2.67 -4.94
CA GLY A 154 -15.21 -3.72 -4.91
C GLY A 154 -14.72 -5.06 -4.34
N ALA A 155 -13.59 -5.07 -3.63
CA ALA A 155 -12.90 -6.24 -3.09
C ALA A 155 -13.15 -6.47 -1.58
N SER A 156 -14.24 -5.94 -1.02
CA SER A 156 -14.54 -6.01 0.43
C SER A 156 -14.59 -7.43 0.99
N THR A 157 -14.89 -8.43 0.16
CA THR A 157 -14.87 -9.86 0.53
C THR A 157 -13.48 -10.36 0.92
N LEU A 158 -12.41 -9.71 0.45
CA LEU A 158 -11.02 -10.09 0.73
C LEU A 158 -10.52 -9.54 2.08
N LEU A 159 -11.19 -8.53 2.64
CA LEU A 159 -10.73 -7.75 3.79
C LEU A 159 -10.30 -8.64 4.96
N LEU A 160 -11.15 -9.59 5.36
CA LEU A 160 -10.88 -10.47 6.51
C LEU A 160 -9.61 -11.31 6.31
N ARG A 161 -9.34 -11.76 5.08
CA ARG A 161 -8.12 -12.52 4.77
C ARG A 161 -6.90 -11.62 4.67
N LEU A 162 -7.06 -10.41 4.15
CA LEU A 162 -6.00 -9.40 4.08
C LEU A 162 -5.63 -8.84 5.47
N GLN A 163 -6.48 -9.01 6.48
CA GLN A 163 -6.24 -8.56 7.86
C GLN A 163 -5.85 -9.71 8.81
N ALA A 164 -5.52 -10.90 8.30
CA ALA A 164 -5.34 -12.08 9.15
C ALA A 164 -4.37 -11.82 10.32
N HIS A 165 -4.87 -12.02 11.55
CA HIS A 165 -4.18 -11.79 12.81
C HIS A 165 -3.80 -13.10 13.50
N GLN A 166 -2.96 -13.92 12.84
CA GLN A 166 -2.51 -15.24 13.30
C GLN A 166 -3.60 -16.31 13.46
#